data_AF-A0A847VNZ7-F1
#
_entry.id   AF-A0A847VNZ7-F1
#
_cell.length_a   1.000
_cell.length_b   1.000
_cell.length_c   1.000
_cell.angle_alpha   90.00
_cell.angle_beta   90.00
_cell.angle_gamma   90.00
#
_symmetry.space_group_name_H-M   'P 1'
#
loop_
_entity.id
_entity.type
_entity.pdbx_description
1 polymer ?
#
loop_
_entity_poly.entity_id
_entity_poly.type
_entity_poly.pdbx_seq_one_letter_code
_entity_poly.pdbx_strand_id
1 'polypeptide(L)'
;GWSLQHPWNLLAQQTLMARLVRPPAAGSDGVRVWTDGWEGYPAARARLLSVLAERRVPGAVVLGGDVHASYVAALRARWDDERAPVLASEFCGTSISSHGPPQKRLDAELHLNPHILHARGDQRGCIRFALTRARLEADLRAVADPDDAASAVTSQARFVVEAAQPGPQRA
;
A
#
# COMPACT_ATOMS: atom_id res chain seq x y z
N GLY A 1 7.10 -19.69 -3.59
CA GLY A 1 8.37 -18.90 -3.57
C GLY A 1 8.36 -17.88 -4.68
N TRP A 2 9.33 -16.96 -4.72
CA TRP A 2 9.42 -15.93 -5.77
C TRP A 2 9.79 -16.53 -7.14
N SER A 3 9.00 -16.24 -8.18
CA SER A 3 9.26 -16.66 -9.54
C SER A 3 10.11 -15.64 -10.28
N LEU A 4 11.14 -16.11 -10.98
CA LEU A 4 11.97 -15.29 -11.89
C LEU A 4 11.57 -15.47 -13.36
N GLN A 5 10.65 -16.40 -13.65
CA GLN A 5 10.22 -16.73 -15.02
C GLN A 5 8.83 -16.16 -15.35
N HIS A 6 8.01 -15.88 -14.33
CA HIS A 6 6.71 -15.25 -14.50
C HIS A 6 6.81 -13.74 -14.28
N PRO A 7 6.01 -12.94 -15.00
CA PRO A 7 6.06 -11.48 -14.91
C PRO A 7 5.50 -10.92 -13.61
N TRP A 8 4.78 -11.71 -12.82
CA TRP A 8 4.09 -11.24 -11.61
C TRP A 8 4.34 -12.15 -10.41
N ASN A 9 4.56 -11.51 -9.27
CA ASN A 9 4.66 -12.13 -7.97
C ASN A 9 3.74 -11.39 -6.99
N LEU A 10 2.54 -11.94 -6.75
CA LEU A 10 1.56 -11.33 -5.86
C LEU A 10 1.69 -11.90 -4.44
N LEU A 11 1.96 -11.03 -3.47
CA LEU A 11 1.96 -11.37 -2.05
C LEU A 11 0.66 -10.87 -1.42
N ALA A 12 -0.31 -11.76 -1.25
CA ALA A 12 -1.53 -11.49 -0.49
C ALA A 12 -1.26 -11.70 1.00
N GLN A 13 -1.46 -10.66 1.80
CA GLN A 13 -1.28 -10.67 3.25
C GLN A 13 -2.26 -9.67 3.90
N GLN A 14 -2.20 -9.55 5.23
CA GLN A 14 -3.28 -8.98 6.01
C GLN A 14 -3.26 -7.45 6.09
N THR A 15 -2.10 -6.80 6.17
CA THR A 15 -1.98 -5.41 6.68
C THR A 15 -1.07 -4.52 5.84
N LEU A 16 -0.77 -3.29 6.27
CA LEU A 16 0.13 -2.39 5.53
C LEU A 16 1.61 -2.79 5.70
N MET A 17 2.28 -3.10 4.60
CA MET A 17 3.71 -3.42 4.50
C MET A 17 4.58 -2.16 4.50
N ALA A 18 4.16 -1.12 3.78
CA ALA A 18 4.86 0.16 3.74
C ALA A 18 5.08 0.69 5.16
N ARG A 19 6.22 1.34 5.35
CA ARG A 19 6.45 2.08 6.59
C ARG A 19 5.41 3.18 6.69
N LEU A 20 4.80 3.33 7.86
CA LEU A 20 3.88 4.42 8.16
C LEU A 20 4.23 4.95 9.55
N VAL A 21 5.07 5.99 9.56
CA VAL A 21 5.40 6.71 10.79
C VAL A 21 4.42 7.84 10.99
N ARG A 22 4.09 8.13 12.25
CA ARG A 22 3.16 9.17 12.65
C ARG A 22 3.91 10.26 13.44
N PRO A 23 3.40 11.51 13.42
CA PRO A 23 3.95 12.56 14.27
C PRO A 23 4.01 12.14 15.75
N PRO A 24 4.98 12.66 16.51
CA PRO A 24 5.08 12.39 17.94
C PRO A 24 3.79 12.74 18.70
N ALA A 25 3.60 12.15 19.87
CA ALA A 25 2.59 12.64 20.80
C ALA A 25 3.01 14.01 21.35
N ALA A 26 2.04 14.80 21.82
CA ALA A 26 2.34 16.07 22.47
C ALA A 26 3.28 15.82 23.67
N GLY A 27 4.42 16.51 23.69
CA GLY A 27 5.43 16.36 24.75
C GLY A 27 6.33 15.13 24.65
N SER A 28 6.35 14.42 23.52
CA SER A 28 7.29 13.33 23.25
C SER A 28 8.20 13.65 22.06
N ASP A 29 9.43 13.15 22.09
CA ASP A 29 10.33 13.18 20.94
C ASP A 29 10.16 11.93 20.05
N GLY A 30 10.57 12.03 18.79
CA GLY A 30 10.62 10.92 17.83
C GLY A 30 9.34 10.73 17.00
N VAL A 31 9.09 9.49 16.57
CA VAL A 31 7.93 9.11 15.76
C VAL A 31 7.13 8.02 16.44
N ARG A 32 5.83 7.96 16.15
CA ARG A 32 4.97 6.85 16.58
C ARG A 32 4.75 5.88 15.44
N VAL A 33 4.64 4.61 15.79
CA VAL A 33 4.39 3.53 14.84
C VAL A 33 3.25 2.64 15.33
N TRP A 34 2.71 1.81 14.44
CA TRP A 34 1.71 0.83 14.81
C TRP A 34 2.33 -0.57 14.89
N THR A 35 2.38 -1.11 16.11
CA THR A 35 3.13 -2.33 16.42
C THR A 35 2.45 -3.62 15.98
N ASP A 36 1.15 -3.58 15.68
CA ASP A 36 0.41 -4.74 15.18
C ASP A 36 0.60 -4.95 13.66
N GLY A 37 1.05 -3.91 12.95
CA GLY A 37 1.42 -3.97 11.55
C GLY A 37 2.92 -4.27 11.34
N TRP A 38 3.39 -4.18 10.09
CA TRP A 38 4.78 -4.45 9.74
C TRP A 38 5.81 -3.51 10.41
N GLU A 39 5.38 -2.35 10.92
CA GLU A 39 6.25 -1.50 11.75
C GLU A 39 6.67 -2.16 13.08
N GLY A 40 5.86 -3.07 13.63
CA GLY A 40 6.24 -3.85 14.81
C GLY A 40 7.27 -4.95 14.52
N TYR A 41 7.48 -5.28 13.24
CA TYR A 41 8.32 -6.38 12.79
C TYR A 41 9.37 -5.93 11.76
N PRO A 42 10.18 -4.89 12.05
CA PRO A 42 11.05 -4.26 11.05
C PRO A 42 12.11 -5.21 10.50
N ALA A 43 12.65 -6.12 11.32
CA ALA A 43 13.64 -7.11 10.89
C ALA A 43 13.04 -8.15 9.94
N ALA A 44 11.79 -8.57 10.18
CA ALA A 44 11.08 -9.51 9.29
C ALA A 44 10.76 -8.84 7.95
N ARG A 45 10.27 -7.59 7.98
CA ARG A 45 10.03 -6.80 6.77
C ARG A 45 11.31 -6.62 5.95
N ALA A 46 12.40 -6.23 6.61
CA ALA A 46 13.69 -6.03 5.97
C ALA A 46 14.18 -7.31 5.28
N ARG A 47 14.07 -8.47 5.95
CA ARG A 47 14.42 -9.76 5.36
C ARG A 47 13.56 -10.10 4.14
N LEU A 48 12.25 -9.84 4.19
CA LEU A 48 11.36 -10.10 3.06
C LEU A 48 11.74 -9.23 1.86
N LEU A 49 11.91 -7.92 2.07
CA LEU A 49 12.26 -6.97 1.01
C LEU A 49 13.69 -7.19 0.48
N SER A 50 14.64 -7.60 1.34
CA SER A 50 16.01 -7.90 0.89
C SER A 50 16.03 -9.04 -0.12
N VAL A 51 15.21 -10.07 0.07
CA VAL A 51 15.10 -11.18 -0.89
C VAL A 51 14.59 -10.69 -2.25
N LEU A 52 13.65 -9.75 -2.28
CA LEU A 52 13.18 -9.14 -3.54
C LEU A 52 14.31 -8.40 -4.26
N ALA A 53 15.09 -7.63 -3.50
CA ALA A 53 16.23 -6.87 -4.01
C ALA A 53 17.35 -7.80 -4.53
N GLU A 54 17.78 -8.74 -3.70
CA GLU A 54 18.87 -9.69 -3.99
C GLU A 54 18.58 -10.53 -5.23
N ARG A 55 17.34 -11.00 -5.37
CA ARG A 55 16.92 -11.86 -6.48
C ARG A 55 16.39 -11.08 -7.68
N ARG A 56 16.23 -9.76 -7.57
CA ARG A 56 15.63 -8.89 -8.58
C ARG A 56 14.29 -9.43 -9.07
N VAL A 57 13.40 -9.73 -8.11
CA VAL A 57 12.11 -10.37 -8.39
C VAL A 57 11.25 -9.46 -9.27
N PRO A 58 10.79 -9.91 -10.45
CA PRO A 58 9.96 -9.12 -11.34
C PRO A 58 8.51 -9.02 -10.85
N GLY A 59 7.84 -7.90 -11.17
CA GLY A 59 6.42 -7.66 -10.89
C GLY A 59 5.98 -8.01 -9.48
N ALA A 60 6.78 -7.69 -8.47
CA ALA A 60 6.41 -7.91 -7.07
C ALA A 60 5.33 -6.90 -6.65
N VAL A 61 4.18 -7.42 -6.23
CA VAL A 61 3.04 -6.62 -5.78
C VAL A 61 2.53 -7.17 -4.45
N VAL A 62 2.46 -6.32 -3.43
CA VAL A 62 1.94 -6.65 -2.10
C VAL A 62 0.49 -6.18 -2.01
N LEU A 63 -0.38 -7.07 -1.57
CA LEU A 63 -1.79 -6.82 -1.35
C LEU A 63 -2.07 -6.91 0.15
N GLY A 64 -2.77 -5.91 0.69
CA GLY A 64 -3.07 -5.79 2.13
C GLY A 64 -4.48 -5.30 2.41
N GLY A 65 -4.84 -5.25 3.70
CA GLY A 65 -6.09 -4.68 4.21
C GLY A 65 -5.92 -4.24 5.67
N ASP A 66 -6.87 -4.58 6.54
CA ASP A 66 -6.81 -4.45 8.02
C ASP A 66 -6.82 -3.00 8.56
N VAL A 67 -6.10 -2.08 7.92
CA VAL A 67 -5.97 -0.66 8.33
C VAL A 67 -7.22 0.20 8.09
N HIS A 68 -8.27 -0.36 7.50
CA HIS A 68 -9.54 0.31 7.17
C HIS A 68 -9.37 1.61 6.36
N ALA A 69 -8.31 1.69 5.56
CA ALA A 69 -8.00 2.81 4.70
C ALA A 69 -7.30 2.31 3.44
N SER A 70 -7.57 2.94 2.31
CA SER A 70 -6.88 2.62 1.07
C SER A 70 -5.50 3.24 1.10
N TYR A 71 -4.45 2.45 0.87
CA TYR A 71 -3.10 2.94 0.62
C TYR A 71 -2.53 2.39 -0.69
N VAL A 72 -1.78 3.24 -1.38
CA VAL A 72 -0.92 2.83 -2.50
C VAL A 72 0.48 3.31 -2.22
N ALA A 73 1.47 2.43 -2.29
CA ALA A 73 2.84 2.78 -1.92
C ALA A 73 3.88 2.11 -2.83
N ALA A 74 5.03 2.77 -2.95
CA ALA A 74 6.24 2.21 -3.53
C ALA A 74 7.12 1.64 -2.40
N LEU A 75 7.31 0.32 -2.35
CA LEU A 75 8.15 -0.32 -1.34
C LEU A 75 9.61 -0.24 -1.76
N ARG A 76 10.36 0.67 -1.16
CA ARG A 76 11.77 0.93 -1.49
C ARG A 76 12.74 0.13 -0.63
N ALA A 77 13.94 -0.12 -1.16
CA ALA A 77 15.04 -0.72 -0.38
C ALA A 77 15.41 0.11 0.85
N ARG A 78 15.29 1.43 0.74
CA ARG A 78 15.29 2.39 1.83
C ARG A 78 14.07 3.28 1.70
N TRP A 79 13.21 3.23 2.70
CA TRP A 79 11.92 3.93 2.70
C TRP A 79 12.06 5.46 2.79
N ASP A 80 13.11 5.95 3.44
CA ASP A 80 13.39 7.36 3.71
C ASP A 80 14.24 8.04 2.61
N ASP A 81 14.56 7.29 1.55
CA ASP A 81 15.35 7.77 0.42
C ASP A 81 14.52 7.60 -0.86
N GLU A 82 13.99 8.71 -1.37
CA GLU A 82 13.20 8.73 -2.59
C GLU A 82 13.98 8.26 -3.84
N ARG A 83 15.32 8.26 -3.77
CA ARG A 83 16.19 7.77 -4.84
C ARG A 83 16.46 6.28 -4.72
N ALA A 84 16.15 5.66 -3.57
CA ALA A 84 16.35 4.23 -3.40
C ALA A 84 15.43 3.44 -4.35
N PRO A 85 15.91 2.33 -4.92
CA PRO A 85 15.15 1.55 -5.89
C PRO A 85 13.85 1.03 -5.27
N VAL A 86 12.77 1.09 -6.05
CA VAL A 86 11.50 0.46 -5.72
C VAL A 86 11.65 -1.04 -5.94
N LEU A 87 11.31 -1.82 -4.92
CA LEU A 87 11.41 -3.28 -4.91
C LEU A 87 10.06 -3.94 -5.20
N ALA A 88 8.97 -3.30 -4.79
CA ALA A 88 7.62 -3.80 -5.01
C ALA A 88 6.60 -2.65 -5.01
N SER A 89 5.45 -2.92 -5.62
CA SER A 89 4.27 -2.05 -5.51
C SER A 89 3.39 -2.56 -4.37
N GLU A 90 2.73 -1.67 -3.64
CA GLU A 90 1.76 -2.06 -2.63
C GLU A 90 0.39 -1.44 -2.89
N PHE A 91 -0.64 -2.26 -2.74
CA PHE A 91 -2.04 -1.87 -2.71
C PHE A 91 -2.69 -2.44 -1.45
N CYS A 92 -2.91 -1.59 -0.46
CA CYS A 92 -3.61 -1.95 0.76
C CYS A 92 -5.06 -1.43 0.66
N GLY A 93 -6.02 -2.34 0.69
CA GLY A 93 -7.44 -2.00 0.56
C GLY A 93 -8.00 -1.36 1.82
N THR A 94 -9.00 -0.49 1.63
CA THR A 94 -9.90 -0.13 2.72
C THR A 94 -10.76 -1.34 3.13
N SER A 95 -11.57 -1.16 4.17
CA SER A 95 -12.59 -2.10 4.61
C SER A 95 -13.81 -2.08 3.68
N ILE A 96 -14.56 -3.18 3.68
CA ILE A 96 -15.87 -3.24 3.03
C ILE A 96 -16.85 -2.28 3.73
N SER A 97 -16.86 -2.24 5.07
CA SER A 97 -17.76 -1.38 5.85
C SER A 97 -17.19 -0.83 7.16
N SER A 98 -16.20 -1.49 7.78
CA SER A 98 -15.63 -1.04 9.06
C SER A 98 -15.14 0.40 9.03
N HIS A 99 -15.39 1.18 10.09
CA HIS A 99 -14.91 2.56 10.19
C HIS A 99 -13.38 2.64 10.14
N GLY A 100 -12.90 3.58 9.33
CA GLY A 100 -11.48 3.89 9.16
C GLY A 100 -11.05 5.16 9.92
N PRO A 101 -9.74 5.47 9.90
CA PRO A 101 -9.22 6.69 10.49
C PRO A 101 -9.76 7.94 9.79
N PRO A 102 -9.89 9.07 10.50
CA PRO A 102 -10.29 10.33 9.87
C PRO A 102 -9.23 10.78 8.87
N GLN A 103 -9.64 11.31 7.72
CA GLN A 103 -8.68 11.68 6.68
C GLN A 103 -7.62 12.66 7.16
N LYS A 104 -8.01 13.67 7.95
CA LYS A 104 -7.09 14.69 8.44
C LYS A 104 -5.86 14.09 9.14
N ARG A 105 -6.02 12.91 9.77
CA ARG A 105 -4.91 12.18 10.36
C ARG A 105 -3.97 11.61 9.30
N LEU A 106 -4.50 10.97 8.25
CA LEU A 106 -3.72 10.44 7.14
C LEU A 106 -2.98 11.54 6.39
N ASP A 107 -3.63 12.68 6.15
CA ASP A 107 -2.99 13.84 5.48
C ASP A 107 -1.76 14.33 6.26
N ALA A 108 -1.82 14.32 7.60
CA ALA A 108 -0.68 14.68 8.46
C ALA A 108 0.43 13.61 8.46
N GLU A 109 0.07 12.32 8.31
CA GLU A 109 1.02 11.21 8.23
C GLU A 109 1.76 11.22 6.88
N LEU A 110 1.08 11.54 5.76
CA LEU A 110 1.67 11.52 4.42
C LEU A 110 2.90 12.43 4.26
N HIS A 111 2.96 13.55 4.96
CA HIS A 111 4.12 14.46 4.91
C HIS A 111 5.43 13.79 5.38
N LEU A 112 5.33 12.77 6.24
CA LEU A 112 6.48 12.03 6.78
C LEU A 112 6.77 10.75 5.97
N ASN A 113 5.92 10.40 5.00
CA ASN A 113 5.95 9.11 4.31
C ASN A 113 5.82 9.30 2.78
N PRO A 114 6.83 9.92 2.12
CA PRO A 114 6.74 10.29 0.71
C PRO A 114 6.65 9.09 -0.25
N HIS A 115 6.98 7.89 0.22
CA HIS A 115 6.80 6.64 -0.54
C HIS A 115 5.35 6.17 -0.62
N ILE A 116 4.43 6.75 0.16
CA ILE A 116 2.99 6.52 0.08
C ILE A 116 2.40 7.51 -0.92
N LEU A 117 1.88 6.98 -2.03
CA LEU A 117 1.40 7.74 -3.19
C LEU A 117 -0.09 8.07 -3.09
N HIS A 118 -0.83 7.34 -2.26
CA HIS A 118 -2.26 7.56 -2.00
C HIS A 118 -2.62 7.07 -0.61
N ALA A 119 -3.46 7.83 0.10
CA ALA A 119 -4.07 7.43 1.36
C ALA A 119 -5.50 7.96 1.45
N ARG A 120 -6.46 7.07 1.72
CA ARG A 120 -7.88 7.43 1.87
C ARG A 120 -8.53 6.69 3.03
N GLY A 121 -8.87 7.41 4.10
CA GLY A 121 -9.35 6.85 5.36
C GLY A 121 -10.87 6.86 5.54
N ASP A 122 -11.59 7.74 4.83
CA ASP A 122 -13.02 8.03 5.05
C ASP A 122 -13.96 7.39 4.01
N GLN A 123 -13.45 6.56 3.09
CA GLN A 123 -14.24 5.88 2.06
C GLN A 123 -14.06 4.37 2.14
N ARG A 124 -15.14 3.61 1.96
CA ARG A 124 -15.18 2.14 1.98
C ARG A 124 -15.33 1.54 0.60
N GLY A 125 -14.98 0.27 0.44
CA GLY A 125 -15.08 -0.43 -0.82
C GLY A 125 -14.01 -1.51 -0.98
N CYS A 126 -13.49 -1.64 -2.20
CA CYS A 126 -12.54 -2.69 -2.54
C CYS A 126 -11.57 -2.24 -3.64
N ILE A 127 -10.56 -3.07 -3.95
CA ILE A 127 -9.69 -2.83 -5.11
C ILE A 127 -9.98 -3.87 -6.17
N ARG A 128 -10.25 -3.42 -7.39
CA ARG A 128 -10.35 -4.30 -8.56
C ARG A 128 -9.03 -4.28 -9.30
N PHE A 129 -8.48 -5.47 -9.53
CA PHE A 129 -7.26 -5.65 -10.33
C PHE A 129 -7.59 -6.28 -11.68
N ALA A 130 -7.00 -5.73 -12.75
CA ALA A 130 -6.95 -6.37 -14.06
C ALA A 130 -5.48 -6.60 -14.42
N LEU A 131 -5.11 -7.85 -14.72
CA LEU A 131 -3.72 -8.23 -14.99
C LEU A 131 -3.59 -8.78 -16.41
N THR A 132 -2.56 -8.30 -17.09
CA THR A 132 -2.03 -8.89 -18.33
C THR A 132 -0.61 -9.35 -18.09
N ARG A 133 0.05 -9.93 -19.09
CA ARG A 133 1.47 -10.28 -18.99
C ARG A 133 2.38 -9.06 -18.77
N ALA A 134 1.99 -7.90 -19.28
CA ALA A 134 2.82 -6.70 -19.26
C ALA A 134 2.42 -5.69 -18.17
N ARG A 135 1.14 -5.67 -17.78
CA ARG A 135 0.56 -4.58 -16.98
C ARG A 135 -0.43 -5.08 -15.95
N LEU A 136 -0.40 -4.48 -14.77
CA LEU A 136 -1.43 -4.57 -13.74
C LEU A 136 -2.12 -3.21 -13.62
N GLU A 137 -3.45 -3.21 -13.69
CA GLU A 137 -4.29 -2.05 -13.44
C GLU A 137 -5.03 -2.24 -12.12
N ALA A 138 -4.97 -1.25 -11.24
CA ALA A 138 -5.64 -1.22 -9.96
C ALA A 138 -6.66 -0.07 -9.95
N ASP A 139 -7.93 -0.41 -9.78
CA ASP A 139 -9.05 0.53 -9.64
C ASP A 139 -9.56 0.45 -8.19
N LEU A 140 -9.22 1.46 -7.38
CA LEU A 140 -9.70 1.58 -6.01
C LEU A 140 -11.16 2.02 -6.10
N ARG A 141 -12.09 1.13 -5.75
CA ARG A 141 -13.53 1.35 -5.81
C ARG A 141 -14.03 1.85 -4.46
N ALA A 142 -14.80 2.92 -4.47
CA ALA A 142 -15.46 3.46 -3.29
C ALA A 142 -16.98 3.37 -3.43
N VAL A 143 -17.64 2.92 -2.37
CA VAL A 143 -19.10 3.00 -2.20
C VAL A 143 -19.43 4.34 -1.54
N ALA A 144 -20.45 5.04 -2.02
CA ALA A 144 -20.81 6.35 -1.48
C ALA A 144 -21.35 6.27 -0.03
N ASP A 145 -22.10 5.21 0.28
CA ASP A 145 -22.64 4.90 1.60
C ASP A 145 -22.58 3.38 1.82
N PRO A 146 -21.75 2.89 2.77
CA PRO A 146 -21.62 1.46 3.04
C PRO A 146 -22.84 0.84 3.74
N ASP A 147 -23.76 1.65 4.28
CA ASP A 147 -24.97 1.18 4.95
C ASP A 147 -26.17 1.05 3.99
N ASP A 148 -26.04 1.53 2.74
CA ASP A 148 -27.04 1.42 1.69
C ASP A 148 -26.59 0.43 0.59
N ALA A 149 -27.31 -0.68 0.46
CA ALA A 149 -27.05 -1.70 -0.54
C ALA A 149 -27.24 -1.22 -2.00
N ALA A 150 -28.01 -0.15 -2.22
CA ALA A 150 -28.21 0.46 -3.54
C ALA A 150 -27.18 1.57 -3.85
N SER A 151 -26.26 1.84 -2.93
CA SER A 151 -25.32 2.94 -3.03
C SER A 151 -24.40 2.83 -4.24
N ALA A 152 -24.12 3.97 -4.86
CA ALA A 152 -23.31 4.04 -6.05
C ALA A 152 -21.84 3.68 -5.77
N VAL A 153 -21.22 2.96 -6.70
CA VAL A 153 -19.79 2.63 -6.66
C VAL A 153 -19.02 3.47 -7.68
N THR A 154 -18.08 4.27 -7.20
CA THR A 154 -17.21 5.11 -8.04
C THR A 154 -15.76 4.67 -7.97
N SER A 155 -14.93 5.18 -8.89
CA SER A 155 -13.48 5.01 -8.80
C SER A 155 -12.89 6.12 -7.93
N GLN A 156 -12.30 5.75 -6.79
CA GLN A 156 -11.59 6.64 -5.89
C GLN A 156 -10.24 7.07 -6.48
N ALA A 157 -9.49 6.11 -7.02
CA ALA A 157 -8.21 6.35 -7.68
C ALA A 157 -7.87 5.17 -8.59
N ARG A 158 -7.04 5.41 -9.61
CA ARG A 158 -6.54 4.37 -10.49
C ARG A 158 -5.02 4.42 -10.56
N PHE A 159 -4.43 3.24 -10.60
CA PHE A 159 -2.99 3.05 -10.68
C PHE A 159 -2.65 1.95 -11.65
N VAL A 160 -1.45 2.05 -12.23
CA VAL A 160 -0.88 1.05 -13.12
C VAL A 160 0.50 0.65 -12.61
N VAL A 161 0.85 -0.61 -12.82
CA VAL A 161 2.20 -1.14 -12.60
C VAL A 161 2.59 -1.88 -13.87
N GLU A 162 3.76 -1.57 -14.41
CA GLU A 162 4.34 -2.32 -15.53
C GLU A 162 5.16 -3.49 -14.96
N ALA A 163 5.02 -4.70 -15.50
CA ALA A 163 5.69 -5.90 -15.00
C ALA A 163 7.23 -5.75 -14.94
N ALA A 164 7.79 -4.97 -15.87
CA ALA A 164 9.21 -4.70 -15.97
C ALA A 164 9.70 -3.55 -15.08
N GLN A 165 8.80 -2.74 -14.50
CA GLN A 165 9.15 -1.58 -13.68
C GLN A 165 8.33 -1.57 -12.39
N PRO A 166 8.93 -1.93 -11.23
CA PRO A 166 8.26 -1.84 -9.95
C PRO A 166 7.88 -0.40 -9.61
N GLY A 167 6.66 -0.21 -9.13
CA GLY A 167 6.17 1.08 -8.64
C GLY A 167 4.78 1.41 -9.21
N PRO A 168 3.79 1.75 -8.35
CA PRO A 168 2.52 2.26 -8.82
C PRO A 168 2.69 3.63 -9.49
N GLN A 169 2.06 3.80 -10.65
CA GLN A 169 1.93 5.08 -11.33
C GLN A 169 0.45 5.45 -11.39
N ARG A 170 0.11 6.71 -11.14
CA ARG A 170 -1.28 7.17 -11.24
C ARG A 170 -1.73 7.11 -12.70
N ALA A 171 -2.92 6.58 -12.93
CA ALA A 171 -3.54 6.45 -14.25
C ALA A 171 -4.60 7.53 -14.49
#